data_AF-A0A662WI28-F1
#
_entry.id   AF-A0A662WI28-F1
#
_cell.length_a   1.000
_cell.length_b   1.000
_cell.length_c   1.000
_cell.angle_alpha   90.00
_cell.angle_beta   90.00
_cell.angle_gamma   90.00
#
_symmetry.space_group_name_H-M   'P 1'
#
loop_
_entity.id
_entity.type
_entity.pdbx_description
1 polymer ?
#
loop_
_entity_poly.entity_id
_entity_poly.type
_entity_poly.pdbx_seq_one_letter_code
_entity_poly.pdbx_strand_id
1 'polypeptide(L)'
;MLDISSLRCSQSEHQDETSVRLHAIGTSLVMAMAIRNPELLAAGALAGLWLLCSLNLCRSLNGDVRVSAQGGSLAFVFFRHHDHGLAEALVALAVFFGTTRFLRGSLLAALAVLVCGYGFAWTGHFFYEGNRPATFVYPTFSLVCDFLLWFETLTGVSVSV
;
A
#
# COMPACT_ATOMS: atom_id res chain seq x y z
N MET A 1 18.51 -20.27 6.47
CA MET A 1 17.11 -20.08 6.91
C MET A 1 16.97 -18.60 7.19
N LEU A 2 16.36 -17.83 6.27
CA LEU A 2 16.16 -16.39 6.46
C LEU A 2 15.07 -16.20 7.51
N ASP A 3 15.38 -15.45 8.57
CA ASP A 3 14.45 -15.17 9.65
C ASP A 3 13.41 -14.16 9.17
N ILE A 4 12.23 -14.67 8.80
CA ILE A 4 11.12 -13.87 8.24
C ILE A 4 10.67 -12.78 9.22
N SER A 5 10.91 -12.95 10.53
CA SER A 5 10.56 -11.96 11.56
C SER A 5 11.40 -10.67 11.51
N SER A 6 12.47 -10.65 10.71
CA SER A 6 13.36 -9.49 10.54
C SER A 6 13.26 -8.83 9.16
N LEU A 7 12.41 -9.35 8.27
CA LEU A 7 12.24 -8.80 6.92
C LEU A 7 11.45 -7.49 6.99
N ARG A 8 12.15 -6.38 6.71
CA ARG A 8 11.51 -5.08 6.47
C ARG A 8 10.75 -5.16 5.16
N CYS A 9 9.54 -4.59 5.08
CA CYS A 9 8.82 -4.57 3.80
C CYS A 9 9.63 -3.87 2.70
N SER A 10 10.37 -2.81 3.11
CA SER A 10 11.40 -2.14 2.30
C SER A 10 12.45 -3.09 1.71
N GLN A 11 13.02 -4.00 2.52
CA GLN A 11 14.12 -4.87 2.10
C GLN A 11 13.68 -6.19 1.46
N SER A 12 12.42 -6.58 1.65
CA SER A 12 11.89 -7.76 0.96
C SER A 12 11.61 -7.50 -0.52
N GLU A 13 11.33 -6.24 -0.89
CA GLU A 13 10.95 -5.89 -2.27
C GLU A 13 12.04 -5.12 -3.03
N HIS A 14 12.82 -4.28 -2.35
CA HIS A 14 13.79 -3.40 -3.00
C HIS A 14 15.24 -3.81 -2.75
N GLN A 15 16.03 -3.78 -3.82
CA GLN A 15 17.48 -4.02 -3.77
C GLN A 15 18.29 -2.76 -4.08
N ASP A 16 17.66 -1.75 -4.69
CA ASP A 16 18.33 -0.52 -5.12
C ASP A 16 17.83 0.72 -4.35
N GLU A 17 18.77 1.55 -3.85
CA GLU A 17 18.43 2.76 -3.11
C GLU A 17 17.68 3.80 -3.97
N THR A 18 17.91 3.83 -5.29
CA THR A 18 17.23 4.76 -6.20
C THR A 18 15.76 4.40 -6.32
N SER A 19 15.44 3.10 -6.36
CA SER A 19 14.06 2.61 -6.33
C SER A 19 13.35 3.05 -5.03
N VAL A 20 14.01 2.89 -3.88
CA VAL A 20 13.49 3.34 -2.58
C VAL A 20 13.24 4.86 -2.57
N ARG A 21 14.18 5.65 -3.09
CA ARG A 21 14.03 7.11 -3.18
C ARG A 21 12.86 7.51 -4.09
N LEU A 22 12.67 6.82 -5.22
CA LEU A 22 11.55 7.07 -6.12
C LEU A 22 10.20 6.80 -5.45
N HIS A 23 10.07 5.70 -4.70
CA HIS A 23 8.87 5.45 -3.89
C HIS A 23 8.63 6.56 -2.87
N ALA A 24 9.67 6.97 -2.12
CA ALA A 24 9.56 8.05 -1.15
C ALA A 24 9.16 9.39 -1.79
N ILE A 25 9.69 9.73 -2.97
CA ILE A 25 9.33 10.93 -3.73
C ILE A 25 7.86 10.86 -4.20
N GLY A 26 7.46 9.72 -4.76
CA GLY A 26 6.09 9.49 -5.22
C GLY A 26 5.06 9.60 -4.09
N THR A 27 5.30 8.93 -2.97
CA THR A 27 4.43 8.99 -1.78
C THR A 27 4.39 10.40 -1.19
N SER A 28 5.52 11.12 -1.17
CA SER A 28 5.55 12.53 -0.73
C SER A 28 4.66 13.42 -1.60
N LEU A 29 4.68 13.24 -2.92
CA LEU A 29 3.83 13.98 -3.85
C LEU A 29 2.35 13.65 -3.66
N VAL A 30 2.02 12.36 -3.48
CA VAL A 30 0.66 11.90 -3.16
C VAL A 30 0.16 12.54 -1.87
N MET A 31 0.98 12.53 -0.81
CA MET A 31 0.62 13.14 0.46
C MET A 31 0.43 14.65 0.34
N ALA A 32 1.28 15.35 -0.42
CA ALA A 32 1.11 16.77 -0.68
C ALA A 32 -0.21 17.09 -1.42
N MET A 33 -0.58 16.27 -2.42
CA MET A 33 -1.85 16.40 -3.13
C MET A 33 -3.05 16.09 -2.22
N ALA A 34 -2.94 15.08 -1.36
CA ALA A 34 -4.00 14.72 -0.41
C ALA A 34 -4.21 15.81 0.67
N ILE A 35 -3.14 16.41 1.18
CA ILE A 35 -3.23 17.53 2.15
C ILE A 35 -3.91 18.75 1.52
N ARG A 36 -3.66 19.02 0.23
CA ARG A 36 -4.30 20.13 -0.51
C ARG A 36 -5.78 19.89 -0.81
N ASN A 37 -6.22 18.63 -0.84
CA ASN A 37 -7.56 18.22 -1.24
C ASN A 37 -8.14 17.27 -0.16
N PRO A 38 -8.81 17.79 0.89
CA PRO A 38 -9.26 16.99 2.03
C PRO A 38 -10.18 15.83 1.64
N GLU A 39 -10.89 15.95 0.53
CA GLU A 39 -11.71 14.89 -0.04
C GLU A 39 -10.90 13.70 -0.59
N LEU A 40 -9.70 13.94 -1.14
CA LEU A 40 -8.77 12.86 -1.53
C LEU A 40 -8.17 12.19 -0.31
N LEU A 41 -7.86 12.97 0.73
CA LEU A 41 -7.39 12.41 2.00
C LEU A 41 -8.47 11.55 2.66
N ALA A 42 -9.72 12.01 2.67
CA ALA A 42 -10.86 11.25 3.19
C ALA A 42 -11.17 10.01 2.35
N ALA A 43 -11.15 10.11 1.01
CA ALA A 43 -11.31 8.98 0.11
C ALA A 43 -10.20 7.93 0.30
N GLY A 44 -8.95 8.40 0.40
CA GLY A 44 -7.78 7.58 0.69
C GLY A 44 -7.84 6.93 2.07
N ALA A 45 -8.31 7.64 3.10
CA ALA A 45 -8.48 7.10 4.44
C ALA A 45 -9.63 6.09 4.52
N LEU A 46 -10.73 6.29 3.78
CA LEU A 46 -11.84 5.33 3.70
C LEU A 46 -11.46 4.07 2.92
N ALA A 47 -10.75 4.22 1.81
CA ALA A 47 -10.11 3.11 1.11
C ALA A 47 -9.04 2.46 2.01
N GLY A 48 -8.31 3.24 2.80
CA GLY A 48 -7.28 2.79 3.74
C GLY A 48 -7.83 2.08 4.97
N LEU A 49 -9.06 2.40 5.42
CA LEU A 49 -9.74 1.71 6.51
C LEU A 49 -10.00 0.24 6.16
N TRP A 50 -10.21 -0.05 4.87
CA TRP A 50 -10.20 -1.40 4.30
C TRP A 50 -8.84 -2.09 4.54
N LEU A 51 -7.75 -1.37 4.29
CA LEU A 51 -6.36 -1.87 4.40
C LEU A 51 -5.95 -2.09 5.87
N LEU A 52 -6.27 -1.16 6.77
CA LEU A 52 -5.96 -1.25 8.21
C LEU A 52 -6.63 -2.44 8.90
N CYS A 53 -7.83 -2.81 8.44
CA CYS A 53 -8.52 -4.01 8.92
C CYS A 53 -7.84 -5.31 8.45
N SER A 54 -6.87 -5.24 7.52
CA SER A 54 -6.04 -6.36 7.08
C SER A 54 -4.69 -6.45 7.83
N LEU A 55 -4.24 -5.33 8.44
CA LEU A 55 -2.94 -5.23 9.14
C LEU A 55 -2.96 -5.64 10.62
N ASN A 56 -4.14 -5.78 11.23
CA ASN A 56 -4.27 -6.34 12.60
C ASN A 56 -3.81 -7.81 12.70
N LEU A 57 -3.41 -8.43 11.58
CA LEU A 57 -2.90 -9.80 11.53
C LEU A 57 -1.41 -9.91 11.92
N CYS A 58 -0.58 -8.87 11.75
CA CYS A 58 0.87 -8.95 12.01
C CYS A 58 1.24 -8.86 13.51
N ARG A 59 0.36 -8.32 14.36
CA ARG A 59 0.64 -8.25 15.81
C ARG A 59 0.46 -9.58 16.55
N SER A 60 -0.03 -10.61 15.87
CA SER A 60 -0.32 -11.94 16.43
C SER A 60 0.70 -12.99 15.96
N LEU A 61 1.99 -12.65 15.86
CA LEU A 61 3.05 -13.57 15.43
C LEU A 61 4.15 -13.71 16.50
N ASN A 62 3.78 -13.89 17.77
CA ASN A 62 4.74 -14.19 18.84
C ASN A 62 4.32 -15.38 19.72
N GLY A 63 3.77 -16.41 19.08
CA GLY A 63 3.47 -17.70 19.70
C GLY A 63 2.05 -18.17 19.36
N ASP A 64 1.97 -19.29 18.66
CA ASP A 64 0.74 -20.04 18.34
C ASP A 64 -0.29 -19.35 17.44
N VAL A 65 -0.07 -19.45 16.12
CA VAL A 65 -1.06 -19.04 15.11
C VAL A 65 -2.11 -20.13 14.94
N ARG A 66 -3.18 -20.05 15.72
CA ARG A 66 -4.51 -20.26 15.16
C ARG A 66 -4.89 -18.94 14.47
N VAL A 67 -5.14 -18.99 13.17
CA VAL A 67 -5.70 -17.85 12.41
C VAL A 67 -7.03 -17.49 13.05
N SER A 68 -7.03 -16.48 13.94
CA SER A 68 -8.28 -15.97 14.50
C SER A 68 -8.96 -15.17 13.40
N ALA A 69 -10.04 -15.73 12.86
CA ALA A 69 -10.96 -15.10 11.92
C ALA A 69 -11.58 -13.77 12.44
N GLN A 70 -11.15 -13.27 13.59
CA GLN A 70 -11.66 -12.04 14.23
C GLN A 70 -10.80 -10.79 13.93
N GLY A 71 -9.58 -10.94 13.38
CA GLY A 71 -8.63 -9.82 13.22
C GLY A 71 -8.39 -9.30 11.81
N GLY A 72 -8.81 -10.03 10.77
CA GLY A 72 -8.77 -9.58 9.38
C GLY A 72 -10.15 -9.13 8.92
N SER A 73 -10.23 -8.09 8.10
CA SER A 73 -11.47 -7.78 7.39
C SER A 73 -11.97 -9.05 6.68
N LEU A 74 -13.29 -9.27 6.66
CA LEU A 74 -13.89 -10.35 5.87
C LEU A 74 -13.42 -10.29 4.40
N ALA A 75 -13.06 -9.09 3.91
CA ALA A 75 -12.49 -8.86 2.59
C ALA A 75 -11.08 -9.46 2.40
N PHE A 76 -10.17 -9.37 3.37
CA PHE A 76 -8.85 -10.01 3.28
C PHE A 76 -8.97 -11.55 3.26
N VAL A 77 -9.87 -12.11 4.07
CA VAL A 77 -10.17 -13.55 4.07
C VAL A 77 -10.76 -13.98 2.72
N PHE A 78 -11.57 -13.11 2.10
CA PHE A 78 -12.18 -13.35 0.80
C PHE A 78 -11.14 -13.32 -0.34
N PHE A 79 -10.28 -12.31 -0.39
CA PHE A 79 -9.31 -12.16 -1.50
C PHE A 79 -8.09 -13.08 -1.40
N ARG A 80 -7.71 -13.60 -0.23
CA ARG A 80 -6.56 -14.53 -0.13
C ARG A 80 -6.74 -15.83 -0.92
N HIS A 81 -7.98 -16.22 -1.22
CA HIS A 81 -8.31 -17.46 -1.92
C HIS A 81 -8.36 -17.28 -3.44
N HIS A 82 -8.11 -16.07 -3.93
CA HIS A 82 -8.01 -15.80 -5.36
C HIS A 82 -6.54 -15.70 -5.77
N ASP A 83 -6.17 -16.42 -6.82
CA ASP A 83 -4.79 -16.47 -7.34
C ASP A 83 -4.29 -15.13 -7.90
N HIS A 84 -5.18 -14.12 -8.03
CA HIS A 84 -4.88 -12.83 -8.64
C HIS A 84 -5.54 -11.68 -7.85
N GLY A 85 -4.73 -10.73 -7.37
CA GLY A 85 -5.17 -9.52 -6.64
C GLY A 85 -5.99 -8.51 -7.47
N LEU A 86 -6.36 -8.83 -8.71
CA LEU A 86 -7.14 -7.94 -9.59
C LEU A 86 -8.50 -7.57 -8.99
N ALA A 87 -9.20 -8.53 -8.37
CA ALA A 87 -10.49 -8.25 -7.76
C ALA A 87 -10.36 -7.28 -6.58
N GLU A 88 -9.31 -7.45 -5.78
CA GLU A 88 -8.98 -6.55 -4.68
C GLU A 88 -8.63 -5.14 -5.20
N ALA A 89 -7.80 -5.04 -6.24
CA ALA A 89 -7.46 -3.77 -6.88
C ALA A 89 -8.69 -3.05 -7.44
N LEU A 90 -9.57 -3.76 -8.16
CA LEU A 90 -10.78 -3.18 -8.74
C LEU A 90 -11.72 -2.62 -7.67
N VAL A 91 -11.84 -3.34 -6.56
CA VAL A 91 -12.69 -2.93 -5.45
C VAL A 91 -12.09 -1.74 -4.71
N ALA A 92 -10.77 -1.73 -4.47
CA ALA A 92 -10.07 -0.59 -3.89
C ALA A 92 -10.20 0.67 -4.78
N LEU A 93 -10.04 0.52 -6.10
CA LEU A 93 -10.24 1.59 -7.07
C LEU A 93 -11.69 2.08 -7.09
N ALA A 94 -12.68 1.18 -7.07
CA ALA A 94 -14.09 1.54 -7.04
C ALA A 94 -14.44 2.35 -5.78
N VAL A 95 -13.93 1.95 -4.61
CA VAL A 95 -14.12 2.71 -3.36
C VAL A 95 -13.43 4.05 -3.45
N PHE A 96 -12.17 4.12 -3.90
CA PHE A 96 -11.41 5.36 -3.97
C PHE A 96 -12.06 6.39 -4.92
N PHE A 97 -12.42 5.99 -6.13
CA PHE A 97 -13.09 6.88 -7.09
C PHE A 97 -14.53 7.20 -6.69
N GLY A 98 -15.27 6.21 -6.15
CA GLY A 98 -16.63 6.38 -5.68
C GLY A 98 -16.72 7.38 -4.52
N THR A 99 -15.84 7.23 -3.51
CA THR A 99 -15.76 8.15 -2.37
C THR A 99 -15.26 9.53 -2.79
N THR A 100 -14.23 9.63 -3.64
CA THR A 100 -13.79 10.92 -4.19
C THR A 100 -14.95 11.64 -4.87
N ARG A 101 -15.70 10.95 -5.74
CA ARG A 101 -16.83 11.56 -6.45
C ARG A 101 -17.98 11.93 -5.50
N PHE A 102 -18.26 11.09 -4.50
CA PHE A 102 -19.28 11.32 -3.49
C PHE A 102 -18.98 12.57 -2.66
N LEU A 103 -17.72 12.74 -2.26
CA LEU A 103 -17.22 13.92 -1.56
C LEU A 103 -17.05 15.16 -2.46
N ARG A 104 -17.53 15.11 -3.71
CA ARG A 104 -17.44 16.16 -4.73
C ARG A 104 -16.00 16.53 -5.11
N GLY A 105 -15.06 15.61 -4.91
CA GLY A 105 -13.67 15.76 -5.33
C GLY A 105 -13.48 15.65 -6.83
N SER A 106 -12.35 16.18 -7.28
CA SER A 106 -11.93 16.10 -8.68
C SER A 106 -11.44 14.68 -9.00
N LEU A 107 -12.11 14.01 -9.94
CA LEU A 107 -11.66 12.72 -10.47
C LEU A 107 -10.30 12.81 -11.16
N LEU A 108 -9.98 13.97 -11.75
CA LEU A 108 -8.67 14.22 -12.34
C LEU A 108 -7.58 14.27 -11.25
N ALA A 109 -7.87 14.85 -10.09
CA ALA A 109 -6.94 14.86 -8.98
C ALA A 109 -6.77 13.45 -8.37
N ALA A 110 -7.85 12.65 -8.30
CA ALA A 110 -7.75 11.24 -7.93
C ALA A 110 -6.91 10.41 -8.92
N LEU A 111 -7.06 10.65 -10.23
CA LEU A 111 -6.21 10.02 -11.24
C LEU A 111 -4.75 10.47 -11.10
N ALA A 112 -4.51 11.76 -10.85
CA ALA A 112 -3.16 12.28 -10.61
C ALA A 112 -2.50 11.62 -9.40
N VAL A 113 -3.24 11.35 -8.32
CA VAL A 113 -2.75 10.60 -7.15
C VAL A 113 -2.27 9.21 -7.55
N LEU A 114 -3.07 8.44 -8.30
CA LEU A 114 -2.68 7.09 -8.74
C LEU A 114 -1.49 7.12 -9.68
N VAL A 115 -1.50 8.02 -10.67
CA VAL A 115 -0.42 8.12 -11.67
C VAL A 115 0.89 8.56 -11.01
N CYS A 116 0.86 9.50 -10.08
CA CYS A 116 2.05 9.91 -9.35
C CYS A 116 2.56 8.77 -8.46
N GLY A 117 1.72 8.19 -7.59
CA GLY A 117 2.14 7.12 -6.68
C GLY A 117 2.75 5.94 -7.45
N TYR A 118 1.97 5.33 -8.35
CA TYR A 118 2.42 4.16 -9.10
C TYR A 118 3.45 4.48 -10.18
N GLY A 119 3.41 5.65 -10.79
CA GLY A 119 4.36 6.04 -11.82
C GLY A 119 5.80 6.11 -11.29
N PHE A 120 6.00 6.71 -10.11
CA PHE A 120 7.31 6.74 -9.48
C PHE A 120 7.75 5.35 -8.97
N ALA A 121 6.83 4.61 -8.34
CA ALA A 121 7.07 3.25 -7.86
C ALA A 121 7.51 2.30 -8.99
N TRP A 122 6.73 2.24 -10.07
CA TRP A 122 7.02 1.41 -11.24
C TRP A 122 8.28 1.83 -11.97
N THR A 123 8.62 3.12 -11.96
CA THR A 123 9.90 3.57 -12.52
C THR A 123 11.07 2.96 -11.76
N GLY A 124 11.00 2.89 -10.43
CA GLY A 124 11.98 2.19 -9.59
C GLY A 124 12.10 0.71 -9.96
N HIS A 125 10.98 0.00 -9.94
CA HIS A 125 10.94 -1.44 -10.19
C HIS A 125 11.39 -1.84 -11.60
N PHE A 126 10.91 -1.17 -12.65
CA PHE A 126 11.18 -1.59 -14.02
C PHE A 126 12.52 -1.11 -14.57
N PHE A 127 12.98 0.10 -14.21
CA PHE A 127 14.20 0.67 -14.79
C PHE A 127 15.44 0.45 -13.93
N TYR A 128 15.31 0.37 -12.60
CA TYR A 128 16.46 0.22 -11.71
C TYR A 128 16.61 -1.20 -11.19
N GLU A 129 15.52 -1.83 -10.74
CA GLU A 129 15.57 -3.19 -10.16
C GLU A 129 15.33 -4.30 -11.18
N GLY A 130 14.64 -3.99 -12.28
CA GLY A 130 14.24 -4.98 -13.29
C GLY A 130 13.28 -6.07 -12.76
N ASN A 131 12.64 -5.84 -11.61
CA ASN A 131 11.72 -6.79 -10.97
C ASN A 131 10.26 -6.43 -11.30
N ARG A 132 9.34 -7.36 -11.02
CA ARG A 132 7.90 -7.10 -11.12
C ARG A 132 7.40 -6.66 -9.75
N PRO A 133 6.73 -5.50 -9.64
CA PRO A 133 6.22 -5.00 -8.36
C PRO A 133 5.19 -5.96 -7.75
N ALA A 134 5.19 -6.06 -6.42
CA ALA A 134 4.25 -6.88 -5.67
C ALA A 134 2.79 -6.41 -5.86
N THR A 135 2.59 -5.17 -6.32
CA THR A 135 1.27 -4.61 -6.66
C THR A 135 0.43 -5.53 -7.56
N PHE A 136 1.06 -6.30 -8.46
CA PHE A 136 0.32 -7.19 -9.38
C PHE A 136 -0.27 -8.43 -8.70
N VAL A 137 0.27 -8.83 -7.55
CA VAL A 137 -0.17 -10.02 -6.81
C VAL A 137 -0.95 -9.60 -5.55
N TYR A 138 -0.44 -8.61 -4.83
CA TYR A 138 -0.99 -8.12 -3.56
C TYR A 138 -1.06 -6.58 -3.54
N PRO A 139 -2.05 -5.96 -4.23
CA PRO A 139 -2.12 -4.52 -4.43
C PRO A 139 -2.23 -3.73 -3.12
N THR A 140 -3.06 -4.22 -2.18
CA THR A 140 -3.23 -3.62 -0.85
C THR A 140 -1.96 -3.68 -0.02
N PHE A 141 -1.29 -4.83 -0.02
CA PHE A 141 -0.07 -5.03 0.76
C PHE A 141 1.06 -4.14 0.24
N SER A 142 1.26 -4.10 -1.07
CA SER A 142 2.22 -3.22 -1.74
C SER A 142 1.98 -1.74 -1.38
N LEU A 143 0.73 -1.26 -1.43
CA LEU A 143 0.40 0.12 -1.08
C LEU A 143 0.70 0.45 0.40
N VAL A 144 0.42 -0.48 1.33
CA VAL A 144 0.77 -0.27 2.75
C VAL A 144 2.29 -0.17 2.92
N CYS A 145 3.02 -1.03 2.24
CA CYS A 145 4.48 -1.03 2.30
C CYS A 145 5.09 0.27 1.76
N ASP A 146 4.50 0.88 0.73
CA ASP A 146 4.94 2.19 0.23
C ASP A 146 4.78 3.30 1.28
N PHE A 147 3.70 3.28 2.06
CA PHE A 147 3.49 4.25 3.14
C PHE A 147 4.40 3.99 4.34
N LEU A 148 4.63 2.73 4.70
CA LEU A 148 5.60 2.37 5.75
C LEU A 148 7.00 2.80 5.34
N LEU A 149 7.43 2.48 4.11
CA LEU A 149 8.72 2.89 3.55
C LEU A 149 8.88 4.42 3.58
N TRP A 150 7.84 5.15 3.18
CA TRP A 150 7.84 6.61 3.26
C TRP A 150 7.97 7.12 4.69
N PHE A 151 7.27 6.51 5.65
CA PHE A 151 7.37 6.85 7.07
C PHE A 151 8.76 6.55 7.64
N GLU A 152 9.35 5.40 7.32
CA GLU A 152 10.72 5.04 7.70
C GLU A 152 11.72 6.07 7.13
N THR A 153 11.54 6.47 5.88
CA THR A 153 12.38 7.46 5.20
C THR A 153 12.32 8.83 5.89
N LEU A 154 11.14 9.23 6.37
CA LEU A 154 10.95 10.52 7.03
C LEU A 154 11.40 10.54 8.50
N THR A 155 11.13 9.46 9.23
CA THR A 155 11.35 9.41 10.68
C THR A 155 12.68 8.77 11.07
N GLY A 156 13.30 8.02 10.16
CA GLY A 156 14.42 7.14 10.46
C GLY A 156 14.05 5.96 11.37
N VAL A 157 12.77 5.78 11.70
CA VAL A 157 12.27 4.69 12.54
C VAL A 157 11.89 3.53 11.64
N SER A 158 12.66 2.45 11.70
CA SER A 158 12.37 1.21 10.99
C SER A 158 11.21 0.44 11.62
N VAL A 159 10.27 0.00 10.78
CA VAL A 159 9.04 -0.74 11.13
C VAL A 159 9.12 -2.13 10.50
N SER A 160 9.31 -3.14 11.35
CA SER A 160 9.16 -4.55 10.94
C SER A 160 7.68 -4.93 10.89
N VAL A 161 7.27 -5.64 9.84
CA VAL A 161 5.89 -6.10 9.63
C VAL A 161 5.76 -7.57 9.98
#